data_AF-A0A1B9I3C5-F1
#
_entry.id   AF-A0A1B9I3C5-F1
#
_cell.length_a   1.000
_cell.length_b   1.000
_cell.length_c   1.000
_cell.angle_alpha   90.00
_cell.angle_beta   90.00
_cell.angle_gamma   90.00
#
_symmetry.space_group_name_H-M   'P 1'
#
loop_
_entity.id
_entity.type
_entity.pdbx_description
1 polymer ?
#
loop_
_entity_poly.entity_id
_entity_poly.type
_entity_poly.pdbx_seq_one_letter_code
_entity_poly.pdbx_strand_id
1 'polypeptide(L)'
;MDCWIEKLNNGTLAPYQCNTVNGSANLITGSVKYSSYGYEVSHMWTYIFIAAFGVGSIAQLMLGIFWRTWWTLPTLTAGTAVEVIGWGGRLWSVLSWVWDYNAGGIWFSEYNAYIIQIVCLVVAPTFFSAANYILLGKMMASTGPKFSSLHSQSFSAIFVTADIVCLVVQGAGGGIAGTADDDAGSDMGAYIMTGGVILQLVVTILFTGLFFEWIIRRKNNNPAKKQYNPFFILYKSNRQAKKAAAANPDGLVSPSATLTEEIPMNSSGQIKAEDGNSYTNSTVGFDSIGLSDGKVKMLCGLITVGTILIIIRSVYRSVELLDGWTGKIAINEPLFLGMDALLMFLFVLVYSIVHPGLAFGRRLF
;
A
#
# COMPACT_ATOMS: atom_id res chain seq x y z
N MET A 1 40.01 20.51 -16.52
CA MET A 1 38.71 21.13 -16.82
C MET A 1 38.82 22.53 -16.26
N ASP A 2 38.74 23.55 -17.11
CA ASP A 2 38.90 24.94 -16.69
C ASP A 2 37.51 25.53 -16.58
N CYS A 3 37.16 26.01 -15.38
CA CYS A 3 35.85 26.58 -15.13
C CYS A 3 35.97 28.11 -15.08
N TRP A 4 34.98 28.77 -15.67
CA TRP A 4 34.96 30.22 -15.86
C TRP A 4 33.67 30.76 -15.26
N ILE A 5 33.77 31.85 -14.50
CA ILE A 5 32.60 32.57 -13.97
C ILE A 5 32.58 33.92 -14.68
N GLU A 6 31.42 34.28 -15.22
CA GLU A 6 31.18 35.60 -15.77
C GLU A 6 31.01 36.59 -14.60
N LYS A 7 32.05 37.40 -14.32
CA LYS A 7 31.95 38.43 -13.28
C LYS A 7 31.08 39.59 -13.79
N LEU A 8 30.02 39.88 -13.04
CA LEU A 8 29.22 41.10 -13.16
C LEU A 8 30.14 42.33 -13.19
N ASN A 9 29.93 43.17 -14.21
CA ASN A 9 30.43 44.53 -14.45
C ASN A 9 31.52 44.76 -15.51
N ASN A 10 32.11 43.76 -16.21
CA ASN A 10 32.98 44.08 -17.37
C ASN A 10 33.30 42.92 -18.35
N GLY A 11 32.50 41.84 -18.39
CA GLY A 11 32.63 40.82 -19.45
C GLY A 11 33.99 40.09 -19.53
N THR A 12 34.80 40.15 -18.47
CA THR A 12 36.10 39.50 -18.40
C THR A 12 35.98 38.18 -17.63
N LEU A 13 36.24 37.07 -18.33
CA LEU A 13 36.26 35.72 -17.77
C LEU A 13 37.49 35.57 -16.87
N ALA A 14 37.30 35.44 -15.56
CA ALA A 14 38.39 35.10 -14.65
C ALA A 14 38.50 33.58 -14.52
N PRO A 15 39.70 32.99 -14.69
CA PRO A 15 39.88 31.56 -14.47
C PRO A 15 39.68 31.26 -12.99
N TYR A 16 38.77 30.34 -12.67
CA TYR A 16 38.59 29.86 -11.31
C TYR A 16 38.83 28.34 -11.28
N GLN A 17 39.45 27.84 -10.21
CA GLN A 17 39.66 26.40 -10.03
C GLN A 17 38.32 25.72 -9.76
N CYS A 18 37.88 24.84 -10.67
CA CYS A 18 36.69 24.01 -10.48
C CYS A 18 36.79 23.27 -9.15
N ASN A 19 35.95 23.64 -8.18
CA ASN A 19 35.83 22.89 -6.95
C ASN A 19 34.75 21.83 -7.14
N THR A 20 35.17 20.65 -7.62
CA THR A 20 34.29 19.49 -7.84
C THR A 20 34.08 18.67 -6.57
N VAL A 21 34.32 19.24 -5.39
CA VAL A 21 34.01 18.60 -4.12
C VAL A 21 32.49 18.67 -3.91
N ASN A 22 31.86 17.56 -3.52
CA ASN A 22 30.44 17.52 -3.16
C ASN A 22 30.12 18.60 -2.11
N GLY A 23 29.04 19.35 -2.33
CA GLY A 23 28.66 20.46 -1.46
C GLY A 23 29.44 21.76 -1.67
N SER A 24 30.20 21.89 -2.76
CA SER A 24 30.75 23.19 -3.17
C SER A 24 29.63 24.20 -3.44
N ALA A 25 29.86 25.45 -3.00
CA ALA A 25 28.91 26.53 -3.23
C ALA A 25 28.78 26.83 -4.73
N ASN A 26 27.55 27.09 -5.19
CA ASN A 26 27.33 27.54 -6.55
C ASN A 26 28.15 28.82 -6.79
N LEU A 27 28.82 28.84 -7.92
CA LEU A 27 29.81 29.83 -8.29
C LEU A 27 29.18 31.16 -8.70
N ILE A 28 27.92 31.14 -9.13
CA ILE A 28 27.13 32.29 -9.55
C ILE A 28 26.38 32.86 -8.35
N THR A 29 25.70 32.00 -7.56
CA THR A 29 24.85 32.46 -6.46
C THR A 29 25.51 32.45 -5.08
N GLY A 30 26.68 31.81 -4.93
CA GLY A 30 27.37 31.64 -3.65
C GLY A 30 26.68 30.68 -2.67
N SER A 31 25.56 30.07 -3.07
CA SER A 31 24.75 29.17 -2.23
C SER A 31 24.98 27.71 -2.62
N VAL A 32 25.07 26.80 -1.65
CA VAL A 32 25.09 25.36 -1.95
C VAL A 32 23.68 24.95 -2.40
N LYS A 33 23.54 24.55 -3.67
CA LYS A 33 22.31 23.98 -4.22
C LYS A 33 22.56 22.52 -4.57
N TYR A 34 21.87 21.63 -3.89
CA TYR A 34 21.83 20.22 -4.24
C TYR A 34 20.69 19.94 -5.23
N SER A 35 20.79 18.81 -5.93
CA SER A 35 19.73 18.20 -6.76
C SER A 35 18.38 18.12 -6.01
N SER A 36 17.32 17.59 -6.64
CA SER A 36 15.93 17.47 -6.17
C SER A 36 15.70 17.00 -4.71
N TYR A 37 16.72 16.44 -4.04
CA TYR A 37 16.72 16.09 -2.61
C TYR A 37 16.93 17.27 -1.66
N GLY A 38 17.63 18.32 -2.09
CA GLY A 38 18.02 19.46 -1.25
C GLY A 38 19.14 19.19 -0.24
N TYR A 39 19.69 17.98 -0.19
CA TYR A 39 20.82 17.56 0.65
C TYR A 39 21.77 16.62 -0.10
N GLU A 40 22.96 16.38 0.45
CA GLU A 40 23.87 15.35 -0.06
C GLU A 40 23.40 13.96 0.39
N VAL A 41 23.00 13.14 -0.58
CA VAL A 41 22.47 11.80 -0.31
C VAL A 41 23.58 10.86 0.17
N SER A 42 23.34 10.20 1.30
CA SER A 42 24.26 9.19 1.82
C SER A 42 24.24 7.91 0.98
N HIS A 43 25.41 7.59 0.44
CA HIS A 43 25.61 6.38 -0.36
C HIS A 43 25.51 5.12 0.53
N MET A 44 26.08 5.19 1.74
CA MET A 44 26.13 4.07 2.69
C MET A 44 24.72 3.61 3.08
N TRP A 45 23.84 4.53 3.48
CA TRP A 45 22.47 4.19 3.87
C TRP A 45 21.65 3.61 2.71
N THR A 46 21.87 4.13 1.50
CA THR A 46 21.22 3.60 0.30
C THR A 46 21.60 2.14 0.04
N TYR A 47 22.88 1.78 0.16
CA TYR A 47 23.34 0.38 0.05
C TYR A 47 22.80 -0.53 1.17
N ILE A 48 22.69 -0.01 2.39
CA ILE A 48 22.16 -0.78 3.51
C ILE A 48 20.69 -1.11 3.29
N PHE A 49 19.86 -0.13 2.95
CA PHE A 49 18.42 -0.35 2.80
C PHE A 49 18.08 -1.18 1.56
N ILE A 50 18.77 -0.99 0.41
CA ILE A 50 18.55 -1.84 -0.76
C ILE A 50 18.90 -3.31 -0.46
N ALA A 51 19.99 -3.56 0.28
CA ALA A 51 20.35 -4.92 0.69
C ALA A 51 19.34 -5.48 1.71
N ALA A 52 18.92 -4.67 2.69
CA ALA A 52 17.97 -5.06 3.72
C ALA A 52 16.60 -5.45 3.14
N PHE A 53 16.03 -4.63 2.25
CA PHE A 53 14.78 -4.96 1.55
C PHE A 53 14.97 -6.06 0.51
N GLY A 54 16.14 -6.19 -0.11
CA GLY A 54 16.48 -7.29 -1.02
C GLY A 54 16.44 -8.64 -0.32
N VAL A 55 17.12 -8.75 0.82
CA VAL A 55 17.07 -9.94 1.69
C VAL A 55 15.66 -10.16 2.19
N GLY A 56 14.95 -9.10 2.62
CA GLY A 56 13.55 -9.17 3.04
C GLY A 56 12.63 -9.73 1.95
N SER A 57 12.81 -9.31 0.70
CA SER A 57 12.02 -9.77 -0.45
C SER A 57 12.24 -11.25 -0.73
N ILE A 58 13.50 -11.70 -0.71
CA ILE A 58 13.84 -13.13 -0.87
C ILE A 58 13.26 -13.94 0.29
N ALA A 59 13.40 -13.46 1.53
CA ALA A 59 12.86 -14.11 2.71
C ALA A 59 11.33 -14.26 2.64
N GLN A 60 10.61 -13.19 2.27
CA GLN A 60 9.16 -13.23 2.13
C GLN A 60 8.70 -14.14 0.99
N LEU A 61 9.42 -14.15 -0.14
CA LEU A 61 9.16 -15.08 -1.23
C LEU A 61 9.34 -16.54 -0.77
N MET A 62 10.46 -16.84 -0.12
CA MET A 62 10.76 -18.18 0.41
C MET A 62 9.73 -18.61 1.45
N LEU A 63 9.37 -17.74 2.40
CA LEU A 63 8.36 -18.02 3.42
C LEU A 63 6.98 -18.23 2.81
N GLY A 64 6.57 -17.39 1.86
CA GLY A 64 5.31 -17.53 1.14
C GLY A 64 5.19 -18.87 0.41
N ILE A 65 6.25 -19.30 -0.27
CA ILE A 65 6.32 -20.61 -0.95
C ILE A 65 6.37 -21.76 0.06
N PHE A 66 7.23 -21.66 1.08
CA PHE A 66 7.43 -22.72 2.07
C PHE A 66 6.18 -23.03 2.89
N TRP A 67 5.43 -21.99 3.26
CA TRP A 67 4.17 -22.09 3.99
C TRP A 67 2.95 -22.26 3.07
N ARG A 68 3.13 -22.17 1.74
CA ARG A 68 2.07 -22.20 0.71
C ARG A 68 0.97 -21.18 0.95
N THR A 69 1.31 -20.03 1.53
CA THR A 69 0.38 -18.93 1.77
C THR A 69 0.34 -18.02 0.56
N TRP A 70 -0.28 -18.46 -0.54
CA TRP A 70 -0.28 -17.74 -1.82
C TRP A 70 -0.74 -16.27 -1.76
N TRP A 71 -1.54 -15.89 -0.77
CA TRP A 71 -1.98 -14.52 -0.54
C TRP A 71 -0.87 -13.58 -0.04
N THR A 72 0.22 -14.09 0.55
CA THR A 72 1.36 -13.28 1.01
C THR A 72 2.28 -12.87 -0.14
N LEU A 73 2.23 -13.55 -1.28
CA LEU A 73 3.05 -13.21 -2.46
C LEU A 73 2.63 -11.87 -3.11
N PRO A 74 1.37 -11.67 -3.53
CA PRO A 74 0.95 -10.41 -4.13
C PRO A 74 0.87 -9.25 -3.13
N THR A 75 1.05 -9.52 -1.83
CA THR A 75 1.04 -8.48 -0.78
C THR A 75 2.45 -8.26 -0.23
N LEU A 76 2.92 -9.09 0.69
CA LEU A 76 4.22 -8.91 1.35
C LEU A 76 5.40 -8.93 0.36
N THR A 77 5.47 -9.93 -0.52
CA THR A 77 6.59 -10.06 -1.47
C THR A 77 6.58 -8.94 -2.50
N ALA A 78 5.41 -8.61 -3.05
CA ALA A 78 5.26 -7.48 -3.97
C ALA A 78 5.65 -6.15 -3.29
N GLY A 79 5.16 -5.90 -2.07
CA GLY A 79 5.52 -4.71 -1.29
C GLY A 79 7.02 -4.58 -1.03
N THR A 80 7.69 -5.67 -0.62
CA THR A 80 9.15 -5.66 -0.46
C THR A 80 9.90 -5.47 -1.77
N ALA A 81 9.40 -6.03 -2.87
CA ALA A 81 10.01 -5.83 -4.18
C ALA A 81 9.90 -4.37 -4.64
N VAL A 82 8.75 -3.72 -4.39
CA VAL A 82 8.56 -2.31 -4.69
C VAL A 82 9.47 -1.42 -3.82
N GLU A 83 9.67 -1.74 -2.54
CA GLU A 83 10.69 -1.07 -1.71
C GLU A 83 12.08 -1.17 -2.35
N VAL A 84 12.51 -2.37 -2.78
CA VAL A 84 13.80 -2.57 -3.46
C VAL A 84 13.93 -1.70 -4.71
N ILE A 85 12.87 -1.58 -5.52
CA ILE A 85 12.85 -0.70 -6.69
C ILE A 85 12.99 0.77 -6.27
N GLY A 86 12.30 1.21 -5.22
CA GLY A 86 12.42 2.58 -4.70
C GLY A 86 13.83 2.92 -4.23
N TRP A 87 14.47 2.03 -3.46
CA TRP A 87 15.87 2.17 -3.06
C TRP A 87 16.84 2.05 -4.23
N GLY A 88 16.50 1.26 -5.24
CA GLY A 88 17.20 1.19 -6.53
C GLY A 88 17.13 2.51 -7.29
N GLY A 89 15.97 3.18 -7.30
CA GLY A 89 15.80 4.54 -7.83
C GLY A 89 16.69 5.55 -7.12
N ARG A 90 16.76 5.48 -5.78
CA ARG A 90 17.71 6.30 -4.98
C ARG A 90 19.15 6.05 -5.39
N LEU A 91 19.54 4.77 -5.52
CA LEU A 91 20.90 4.40 -5.91
C LEU A 91 21.25 4.90 -7.31
N TRP A 92 20.35 4.71 -8.29
CA TRP A 92 20.55 5.25 -9.63
C TRP A 92 20.71 6.77 -9.57
N SER A 93 19.81 7.44 -8.87
CA SER A 93 19.88 8.88 -8.70
C SER A 93 21.23 9.32 -8.14
N VAL A 94 21.78 8.62 -7.13
CA VAL A 94 23.12 8.82 -6.54
C VAL A 94 24.29 8.56 -7.50
N LEU A 95 24.18 7.56 -8.38
CA LEU A 95 25.24 7.24 -9.34
C LEU A 95 25.24 8.16 -10.56
N SER A 96 24.10 8.80 -10.87
CA SER A 96 23.96 9.74 -11.99
C SER A 96 24.31 11.18 -11.63
N TRP A 97 25.04 11.42 -10.54
CA TRP A 97 25.42 12.78 -10.15
C TRP A 97 26.45 13.34 -11.12
N VAL A 98 26.07 14.44 -11.78
CA VAL A 98 26.95 15.19 -12.68
C VAL A 98 27.00 16.64 -12.20
N TRP A 99 28.21 17.18 -12.19
CA TRP A 99 28.46 18.56 -11.87
C TRP A 99 28.40 19.41 -13.14
N ASP A 100 27.45 20.35 -13.20
CA ASP A 100 27.27 21.23 -14.37
C ASP A 100 27.95 22.59 -14.16
N TYR A 101 28.97 22.87 -14.98
CA TYR A 101 29.68 24.14 -14.96
C TYR A 101 28.85 25.30 -15.51
N ASN A 102 27.94 25.06 -16.46
CA ASN A 102 27.13 26.12 -17.10
C ASN A 102 26.11 26.70 -16.13
N ALA A 103 25.60 25.89 -15.20
CA ALA A 103 24.68 26.31 -14.15
C ALA A 103 25.39 26.90 -12.91
N GLY A 104 26.68 27.21 -13.00
CA GLY A 104 27.46 27.70 -11.87
C GLY A 104 27.85 26.61 -10.88
N GLY A 105 27.99 25.37 -11.32
CA GLY A 105 28.49 24.27 -10.49
C GLY A 105 27.45 23.61 -9.60
N ILE A 106 26.23 23.44 -10.11
CA ILE A 106 25.16 22.70 -9.42
C ILE A 106 25.37 21.20 -9.67
N TRP A 107 25.12 20.41 -8.64
CA TRP A 107 25.05 18.96 -8.76
C TRP A 107 23.63 18.54 -9.17
N PHE A 108 23.49 17.96 -10.35
CA PHE A 108 22.24 17.41 -10.84
C PHE A 108 22.27 15.88 -10.78
N SER A 109 21.12 15.29 -10.49
CA SER A 109 20.87 13.86 -10.67
C SER A 109 19.69 13.66 -11.60
N GLU A 110 19.63 12.50 -12.24
CA GLU A 110 18.49 12.12 -13.09
C GLU A 110 17.16 12.27 -12.33
N TYR A 111 16.31 13.18 -12.80
CA TYR A 111 15.03 13.50 -12.16
C TYR A 111 14.08 12.30 -12.15
N ASN A 112 14.07 11.52 -13.24
CA ASN A 112 13.27 10.31 -13.33
C ASN A 112 13.64 9.27 -12.26
N ALA A 113 14.93 9.18 -11.88
CA ALA A 113 15.37 8.27 -10.82
C ALA A 113 14.84 8.69 -9.44
N TYR A 114 14.75 10.00 -9.20
CA TYR A 114 14.15 10.57 -7.99
C TYR A 114 12.63 10.32 -7.92
N ILE A 115 11.93 10.48 -9.05
CA ILE A 115 10.49 10.16 -9.12
C ILE A 115 10.24 8.67 -8.91
N ILE A 116 11.03 7.78 -9.50
CA ILE A 116 10.95 6.33 -9.26
C ILE A 116 11.11 6.03 -7.76
N GLN A 117 12.10 6.64 -7.09
CA GLN A 117 12.27 6.48 -5.65
C GLN A 117 10.98 6.83 -4.92
N ILE A 118 10.45 8.04 -5.12
CA ILE A 118 9.32 8.52 -4.32
C ILE A 118 8.05 7.74 -4.62
N VAL A 119 7.75 7.48 -5.89
CA VAL A 119 6.56 6.71 -6.27
C VAL A 119 6.61 5.31 -5.69
N CYS A 120 7.73 4.58 -5.86
CA CYS A 120 7.83 3.22 -5.33
C CYS A 120 7.78 3.18 -3.80
N LEU A 121 8.48 4.07 -3.11
CA LEU A 121 8.41 4.12 -1.65
C LEU A 121 7.01 4.53 -1.18
N VAL A 122 6.31 5.43 -1.84
CA VAL A 122 4.93 5.78 -1.48
C VAL A 122 3.96 4.60 -1.69
N VAL A 123 4.14 3.83 -2.77
CA VAL A 123 3.28 2.70 -3.13
C VAL A 123 3.50 1.47 -2.25
N ALA A 124 4.73 1.14 -1.85
CA ALA A 124 5.02 -0.13 -1.18
C ALA A 124 4.20 -0.40 0.12
N PRO A 125 3.98 0.57 1.03
CA PRO A 125 3.18 0.36 2.24
C PRO A 125 1.73 -0.05 2.00
N THR A 126 1.17 0.26 0.83
CA THR A 126 -0.20 -0.14 0.46
C THR A 126 -0.33 -1.67 0.35
N PHE A 127 0.76 -2.34 -0.04
CA PHE A 127 0.82 -3.79 -0.09
C PHE A 127 0.91 -4.39 1.32
N PHE A 128 1.60 -3.70 2.24
CA PHE A 128 1.68 -4.08 3.64
C PHE A 128 0.34 -3.87 4.37
N SER A 129 -0.39 -2.80 4.10
CA SER A 129 -1.77 -2.61 4.60
C SER A 129 -2.71 -3.68 4.03
N ALA A 130 -2.63 -3.99 2.74
CA ALA A 130 -3.40 -5.07 2.14
C ALA A 130 -3.14 -6.43 2.82
N ALA A 131 -1.88 -6.73 3.19
CA ALA A 131 -1.55 -7.93 3.96
C ALA A 131 -2.26 -7.96 5.33
N ASN A 132 -2.26 -6.85 6.07
CA ASN A 132 -2.99 -6.71 7.34
C ASN A 132 -4.51 -6.94 7.14
N TYR A 133 -5.08 -6.39 6.07
CA TYR A 133 -6.52 -6.50 5.80
C TYR A 133 -6.95 -7.94 5.52
N ILE A 134 -6.18 -8.65 4.69
CA ILE A 134 -6.42 -10.06 4.38
C ILE A 134 -6.20 -10.94 5.61
N LEU A 135 -5.15 -10.65 6.39
CA LEU A 135 -4.86 -11.38 7.62
C LEU A 135 -5.99 -11.26 8.64
N LEU A 136 -6.53 -10.06 8.84
CA LEU A 136 -7.67 -9.83 9.70
C LEU A 136 -8.91 -10.60 9.21
N GLY A 137 -9.25 -10.51 7.93
CA GLY A 137 -10.39 -11.23 7.36
C GLY A 137 -10.30 -12.74 7.52
N LYS A 138 -9.09 -13.32 7.37
CA LYS A 138 -8.84 -14.75 7.63
C LYS A 138 -8.96 -15.10 9.12
N MET A 139 -8.49 -14.24 10.00
CA MET A 139 -8.58 -14.43 11.46
C MET A 139 -10.02 -14.36 11.97
N MET A 140 -10.83 -13.47 11.40
CA MET A 140 -12.26 -13.36 11.71
C MET A 140 -13.04 -14.59 11.24
N ALA A 141 -12.65 -15.18 10.11
CA ALA A 141 -13.28 -16.39 9.57
C ALA A 141 -13.00 -17.62 10.45
N SER A 142 -11.80 -17.73 11.02
CA SER A 142 -11.40 -18.86 11.88
C SER A 142 -11.95 -18.78 13.30
N THR A 143 -12.13 -17.57 13.85
CA THR A 143 -12.60 -17.37 15.24
C THR A 143 -14.14 -17.40 15.37
N GLY A 144 -14.86 -17.54 14.25
CA GLY A 144 -16.31 -17.51 14.19
C GLY A 144 -16.85 -16.11 13.87
N PRO A 145 -17.74 -15.95 12.86
CA PRO A 145 -18.28 -14.66 12.43
C PRO A 145 -19.06 -13.84 13.48
N LYS A 146 -19.29 -14.41 14.68
CA LYS A 146 -20.25 -13.89 15.67
C LYS A 146 -19.86 -12.54 16.28
N PHE A 147 -18.58 -12.15 16.27
CA PHE A 147 -18.10 -10.94 16.97
C PHE A 147 -17.91 -9.70 16.07
N SER A 148 -18.09 -9.81 14.76
CA SER A 148 -17.85 -8.70 13.81
C SER A 148 -19.15 -8.09 13.25
N SER A 149 -19.20 -6.75 13.16
CA SER A 149 -20.27 -5.98 12.51
C SER A 149 -20.32 -6.18 10.99
N LEU A 150 -19.17 -6.38 10.34
CA LEU A 150 -19.06 -6.70 8.91
C LEU A 150 -18.74 -8.17 8.67
N HIS A 151 -19.30 -8.75 7.60
CA HIS A 151 -19.04 -10.12 7.21
C HIS A 151 -17.59 -10.34 6.76
N SER A 152 -17.00 -11.45 7.24
CA SER A 152 -15.56 -11.77 7.22
C SER A 152 -14.86 -11.66 5.86
N GLN A 153 -15.54 -11.97 4.76
CA GLN A 153 -14.96 -11.93 3.41
C GLN A 153 -15.14 -10.58 2.70
N SER A 154 -16.19 -9.83 3.05
CA SER A 154 -16.43 -8.48 2.50
C SER A 154 -15.55 -7.43 3.13
N PHE A 155 -15.12 -7.65 4.37
CA PHE A 155 -14.27 -6.75 5.13
C PHE A 155 -12.96 -6.45 4.39
N SER A 156 -12.15 -7.49 4.11
CA SER A 156 -10.86 -7.31 3.42
C SER A 156 -11.02 -6.77 2.00
N ALA A 157 -12.10 -7.14 1.31
CA ALA A 157 -12.36 -6.68 -0.06
C ALA A 157 -12.55 -5.17 -0.13
N ILE A 158 -13.33 -4.56 0.78
CA ILE A 158 -13.60 -3.11 0.79
C ILE A 158 -12.31 -2.32 0.98
N PHE A 159 -11.50 -2.67 1.97
CA PHE A 159 -10.28 -1.94 2.28
C PHE A 159 -9.22 -2.09 1.20
N VAL A 160 -9.08 -3.28 0.62
CA VAL A 160 -8.17 -3.48 -0.52
C VAL A 160 -8.65 -2.69 -1.74
N THR A 161 -9.95 -2.64 -2.03
CA THR A 161 -10.45 -1.81 -3.14
C THR A 161 -10.24 -0.32 -2.92
N ALA A 162 -10.40 0.15 -1.67
CA ALA A 162 -10.11 1.54 -1.33
C ALA A 162 -8.62 1.86 -1.54
N ASP A 163 -7.72 0.99 -1.08
CA ASP A 163 -6.27 1.15 -1.30
C ASP A 163 -5.89 1.09 -2.79
N ILE A 164 -6.58 0.29 -3.61
CA ILE A 164 -6.38 0.29 -5.08
C ILE A 164 -6.77 1.66 -5.68
N VAL A 165 -7.86 2.28 -5.21
CA VAL A 165 -8.23 3.63 -5.64
C VAL A 165 -7.14 4.64 -5.24
N CYS A 166 -6.62 4.55 -4.01
CA CYS A 166 -5.49 5.37 -3.56
C CYS A 166 -4.27 5.19 -4.49
N LEU A 167 -3.94 3.94 -4.83
CA LEU A 167 -2.82 3.60 -5.71
C LEU A 167 -2.97 4.19 -7.11
N VAL A 168 -4.17 4.20 -7.67
CA VAL A 168 -4.43 4.83 -8.98
C VAL A 168 -4.19 6.34 -8.89
N VAL A 169 -4.65 7.00 -7.82
CA VAL A 169 -4.40 8.43 -7.60
C VAL A 169 -2.90 8.71 -7.44
N GLN A 170 -2.19 7.90 -6.67
CA GLN A 170 -0.74 8.03 -6.46
C GLN A 170 0.05 7.80 -7.75
N GLY A 171 -0.31 6.77 -8.53
CA GLY A 171 0.31 6.48 -9.81
C GLY A 171 0.06 7.57 -10.85
N ALA A 172 -1.16 8.13 -10.88
CA ALA A 172 -1.47 9.28 -11.73
C ALA A 172 -0.67 10.52 -11.34
N GLY A 173 -0.61 10.85 -10.04
CA GLY A 173 0.20 11.96 -9.53
C GLY A 173 1.69 11.81 -9.83
N GLY A 174 2.25 10.62 -9.58
CA GLY A 174 3.65 10.29 -9.90
C GLY A 174 3.96 10.33 -11.39
N GLY A 175 3.04 9.88 -12.24
CA GLY A 175 3.17 9.96 -13.70
C GLY A 175 3.20 11.40 -14.20
N ILE A 176 2.27 12.24 -13.73
CA ILE A 176 2.24 13.68 -14.05
C ILE A 176 3.52 14.36 -13.58
N ALA A 177 3.98 14.06 -12.36
CA ALA A 177 5.21 14.63 -11.83
C ALA A 177 6.46 14.25 -12.63
N GLY A 178 6.50 13.02 -13.19
CA GLY A 178 7.63 12.53 -13.99
C GLY A 178 7.66 13.01 -15.44
N THR A 179 6.51 13.37 -16.01
CA THR A 179 6.41 13.83 -17.42
C THR A 179 6.18 15.33 -17.57
N ALA A 180 6.19 16.10 -16.47
CA ALA A 180 6.00 17.54 -16.53
C ALA A 180 7.25 18.24 -17.09
N ASP A 181 7.03 19.16 -18.03
CA ASP A 181 8.09 19.99 -18.62
C ASP A 181 8.35 21.28 -17.81
N ASP A 182 7.47 21.58 -16.84
CA ASP A 182 7.49 22.78 -16.02
C ASP A 182 7.32 22.46 -14.51
N ASP A 183 7.82 23.36 -13.67
CA ASP A 183 7.78 23.21 -12.21
C ASP A 183 6.34 23.12 -11.69
N ALA A 184 5.39 23.85 -12.28
CA ALA A 184 3.99 23.84 -11.83
C ALA A 184 3.30 22.50 -12.12
N GLY A 185 3.60 21.88 -13.27
CA GLY A 185 3.17 20.51 -13.58
C GLY A 185 3.73 19.47 -12.61
N SER A 186 5.02 19.59 -12.25
CA SER A 186 5.67 18.71 -11.27
C SER A 186 5.03 18.83 -9.88
N ASP A 187 4.84 20.07 -9.40
CA ASP A 187 4.18 20.37 -8.13
C ASP A 187 2.75 19.83 -8.09
N MET A 188 1.99 20.02 -9.18
CA MET A 188 0.63 19.48 -9.31
C MET A 188 0.61 17.95 -9.15
N GLY A 189 1.55 17.25 -9.81
CA GLY A 189 1.70 15.81 -9.66
C GLY A 189 1.99 15.39 -8.21
N ALA A 190 2.86 16.13 -7.51
CA ALA A 190 3.15 15.91 -6.09
C ALA A 190 1.91 16.09 -5.20
N TYR A 191 1.10 17.13 -5.44
CA TYR A 191 -0.15 17.36 -4.68
C TYR A 191 -1.18 16.25 -4.93
N ILE A 192 -1.34 15.78 -6.16
CA ILE A 192 -2.24 14.67 -6.50
C ILE A 192 -1.79 13.39 -5.76
N MET A 193 -0.49 13.09 -5.80
CA MET A 193 0.08 11.95 -5.08
C MET A 193 -0.15 12.05 -3.56
N THR A 194 0.03 13.25 -2.99
CA THR A 194 -0.24 13.54 -1.58
C THR A 194 -1.69 13.26 -1.21
N GLY A 195 -2.64 13.66 -2.05
CA GLY A 195 -4.06 13.37 -1.86
C GLY A 195 -4.34 11.86 -1.76
N GLY A 196 -3.67 11.06 -2.57
CA GLY A 196 -3.75 9.60 -2.52
C GLY A 196 -3.18 9.01 -1.22
N VAL A 197 -2.07 9.56 -0.69
CA VAL A 197 -1.49 9.15 0.60
C VAL A 197 -2.42 9.48 1.77
N ILE A 198 -3.02 10.69 1.76
CA ILE A 198 -3.97 11.11 2.80
C ILE A 198 -5.23 10.25 2.79
N LEU A 199 -5.77 9.95 1.60
CA LEU A 199 -6.94 9.08 1.46
C LEU A 199 -6.63 7.67 2.02
N GLN A 200 -5.45 7.14 1.71
CA GLN A 200 -4.99 5.86 2.26
C GLN A 200 -4.82 5.88 3.78
N LEU A 201 -4.32 6.98 4.36
CA LEU A 201 -4.22 7.16 5.81
C LEU A 201 -5.61 7.11 6.46
N VAL A 202 -6.61 7.78 5.88
CA VAL A 202 -8.00 7.74 6.37
C VAL A 202 -8.54 6.30 6.35
N VAL A 203 -8.32 5.58 5.24
CA VAL A 203 -8.73 4.17 5.10
C VAL A 203 -8.07 3.30 6.18
N THR A 204 -6.77 3.50 6.44
CA THR A 204 -6.01 2.76 7.45
C THR A 204 -6.48 3.06 8.88
N ILE A 205 -6.85 4.31 9.18
CA ILE A 205 -7.42 4.71 10.47
C ILE A 205 -8.77 4.03 10.69
N LEU A 206 -9.64 4.03 9.66
CA LEU A 206 -10.94 3.35 9.72
C LEU A 206 -10.79 1.84 9.95
N PHE A 207 -9.85 1.19 9.23
CA PHE A 207 -9.51 -0.22 9.47
C PHE A 207 -9.09 -0.46 10.92
N THR A 208 -8.21 0.40 11.45
CA THR A 208 -7.68 0.29 12.81
C THR A 208 -8.80 0.41 13.85
N GLY A 209 -9.73 1.34 13.67
CA GLY A 209 -10.91 1.48 14.53
C GLY A 209 -11.78 0.22 14.56
N LEU A 210 -12.07 -0.36 13.39
CA LEU A 210 -12.84 -1.60 13.28
C LEU A 210 -12.10 -2.81 13.85
N PHE A 211 -10.77 -2.86 13.69
CA PHE A 211 -9.94 -3.89 14.28
C PHE A 211 -9.97 -3.84 15.82
N PHE A 212 -9.85 -2.67 16.41
CA PHE A 212 -9.97 -2.50 17.87
C PHE A 212 -11.39 -2.81 18.37
N GLU A 213 -12.43 -2.39 17.64
CA GLU A 213 -13.81 -2.79 17.94
C GLU A 213 -13.95 -4.31 18.00
N TRP A 214 -13.40 -5.02 17.02
CA TRP A 214 -13.42 -6.48 16.98
C TRP A 214 -12.68 -7.12 18.17
N ILE A 215 -11.49 -6.60 18.53
CA ILE A 215 -10.75 -7.06 19.72
C ILE A 215 -11.57 -6.89 21.00
N ILE A 216 -12.17 -5.70 21.20
CA ILE A 216 -12.95 -5.38 22.39
C ILE A 216 -14.19 -6.29 22.47
N ARG A 217 -14.92 -6.46 21.36
CA ARG A 217 -16.10 -7.33 21.30
C ARG A 217 -15.77 -8.79 21.59
N ARG A 218 -14.64 -9.28 21.07
CA ARG A 218 -14.16 -10.63 21.36
C ARG A 218 -13.83 -10.80 22.84
N LYS A 219 -13.13 -9.83 23.45
CA LYS A 219 -12.80 -9.89 24.89
C LYS A 219 -14.06 -9.88 25.77
N ASN A 220 -15.08 -9.14 25.36
CA ASN A 220 -16.33 -8.99 26.10
C ASN A 220 -17.39 -10.04 25.73
N ASN A 221 -17.07 -11.02 24.86
CA ASN A 221 -18.00 -12.03 24.35
C ASN A 221 -19.34 -11.46 23.82
N ASN A 222 -19.34 -10.23 23.31
CA ASN A 222 -20.55 -9.55 22.85
C ASN A 222 -20.75 -9.77 21.34
N PRO A 223 -21.72 -10.61 20.92
CA PRO A 223 -21.93 -10.87 19.50
C PRO A 223 -22.48 -9.64 18.78
N ALA A 224 -22.08 -9.44 17.53
CA ALA A 224 -22.61 -8.37 16.71
C ALA A 224 -24.11 -8.61 16.41
N LYS A 225 -24.95 -7.60 16.68
CA LYS A 225 -26.41 -7.70 16.52
C LYS A 225 -26.88 -7.91 15.07
N LYS A 226 -26.07 -7.51 14.07
CA LYS A 226 -26.39 -7.63 12.64
C LYS A 226 -25.09 -7.72 11.84
N GLN A 227 -24.96 -8.72 10.97
CA GLN A 227 -23.82 -8.84 10.05
C GLN A 227 -24.19 -8.16 8.72
N TYR A 228 -23.47 -7.09 8.36
CA TYR A 228 -23.67 -6.45 7.08
C TYR A 228 -22.85 -7.15 5.99
N ASN A 229 -23.55 -7.57 4.92
CA ASN A 229 -22.97 -8.20 3.73
C ASN A 229 -23.24 -7.30 2.52
N PRO A 230 -22.34 -6.34 2.21
CA PRO A 230 -22.55 -5.40 1.10
C PRO A 230 -22.61 -6.12 -0.27
N PHE A 231 -21.91 -7.25 -0.40
CA PHE A 231 -21.87 -8.03 -1.64
C PHE A 231 -22.99 -9.06 -1.77
N PHE A 232 -23.95 -9.12 -0.84
CA PHE A 232 -25.04 -10.09 -0.92
C PHE A 232 -25.88 -9.93 -2.20
N ILE A 233 -26.15 -8.69 -2.59
CA ILE A 233 -26.93 -8.36 -3.79
C ILE A 233 -26.17 -8.78 -5.06
N LEU A 234 -24.86 -8.47 -5.13
CA LEU A 234 -23.99 -8.86 -6.24
C LEU A 234 -23.83 -10.39 -6.34
N TYR A 235 -23.70 -11.09 -5.21
CA TYR A 235 -23.66 -12.56 -5.18
C TYR A 235 -24.97 -13.18 -5.67
N LYS A 236 -26.11 -12.61 -5.26
CA LYS A 236 -27.44 -13.07 -5.71
C LYS A 236 -27.58 -12.89 -7.23
N SER A 237 -27.19 -11.73 -7.75
CA SER A 237 -27.20 -11.43 -9.19
C SER A 237 -26.28 -12.38 -9.99
N ASN A 238 -25.03 -12.57 -9.57
CA ASN A 238 -24.10 -13.48 -10.25
C ASN A 238 -24.51 -14.96 -10.16
N ARG A 239 -25.14 -15.38 -9.05
CA ARG A 239 -25.67 -16.74 -8.91
C ARG A 239 -26.90 -16.95 -9.79
N GLN A 240 -27.77 -15.95 -9.92
CA GLN A 240 -28.89 -15.96 -10.85
C GLN A 240 -28.40 -15.96 -12.30
N ALA A 241 -27.39 -15.15 -12.64
CA ALA A 241 -26.77 -15.14 -13.96
C ALA A 241 -26.10 -16.48 -14.30
N LYS A 242 -25.37 -17.10 -13.36
CA LYS A 242 -24.79 -18.44 -13.53
C LYS A 242 -25.86 -19.52 -13.67
N LYS A 243 -26.96 -19.46 -12.91
CA LYS A 243 -28.09 -20.39 -13.06
C LYS A 243 -28.80 -20.20 -14.41
N ALA A 244 -28.98 -18.97 -14.87
CA ALA A 244 -29.55 -18.66 -16.18
C ALA A 244 -28.64 -19.14 -17.33
N ALA A 245 -27.32 -18.96 -17.20
CA ALA A 245 -26.34 -19.46 -18.17
C ALA A 245 -26.21 -20.99 -18.15
N ALA A 246 -26.29 -21.63 -16.97
CA ALA A 246 -26.30 -23.09 -16.87
C ALA A 246 -27.61 -23.73 -17.35
N ALA A 247 -28.72 -22.97 -17.36
CA ALA A 247 -30.01 -23.41 -17.88
C ALA A 247 -30.11 -23.30 -19.41
N ASN A 248 -29.15 -22.64 -20.10
CA ASN A 248 -29.16 -22.50 -21.54
C ASN A 248 -27.73 -22.55 -22.14
N PRO A 249 -27.18 -23.76 -22.39
CA PRO A 249 -25.80 -23.95 -22.84
C PRO A 249 -25.56 -23.64 -24.34
N ASP A 250 -26.62 -23.63 -25.16
CA ASP A 250 -26.53 -23.39 -26.60
C ASP A 250 -27.13 -22.02 -26.92
N GLY A 251 -26.28 -21.07 -27.29
CA GLY A 251 -26.59 -19.64 -27.44
C GLY A 251 -27.58 -19.29 -28.57
N LEU A 252 -28.85 -19.65 -28.40
CA LEU A 252 -29.98 -19.06 -29.11
C LEU A 252 -30.72 -18.13 -28.14
N VAL A 253 -30.43 -16.83 -28.27
CA VAL A 253 -31.17 -15.76 -27.61
C VAL A 253 -32.60 -15.79 -28.13
N SER A 254 -33.56 -16.16 -27.27
CA SER A 254 -34.97 -15.87 -27.51
C SER A 254 -35.35 -14.61 -26.71
N PRO A 255 -35.77 -13.52 -27.36
CA PRO A 255 -36.24 -12.33 -26.68
C PRO A 255 -37.69 -12.56 -26.25
N SER A 256 -37.87 -12.97 -25.00
CA SER A 256 -39.14 -12.80 -24.30
C SER A 256 -38.89 -12.61 -22.82
N ALA A 257 -38.53 -11.38 -22.47
CA ALA A 257 -38.93 -10.81 -21.20
C ALA A 257 -40.45 -10.73 -21.20
N THR A 258 -41.11 -11.49 -20.33
CA THR A 258 -42.32 -11.16 -19.55
C THR A 258 -42.90 -12.48 -19.05
N LEU A 259 -42.56 -12.89 -17.83
CA LEU A 259 -43.48 -13.66 -17.00
C LEU A 259 -43.30 -13.21 -15.54
N THR A 260 -44.28 -12.43 -15.12
CA THR A 260 -44.71 -12.27 -13.73
C THR A 260 -44.95 -13.65 -13.13
N GLU A 261 -44.11 -14.09 -12.18
CA GLU A 261 -44.52 -15.15 -11.26
C GLU A 261 -45.36 -14.51 -10.15
N GLU A 262 -46.67 -14.72 -10.25
CA GLU A 262 -47.62 -14.46 -9.18
C GLU A 262 -47.27 -15.32 -7.96
N ILE A 263 -47.32 -14.72 -6.77
CA ILE A 263 -47.20 -15.43 -5.50
C ILE A 263 -48.48 -16.27 -5.33
N PRO A 264 -48.43 -17.61 -5.23
CA PRO A 264 -49.64 -18.39 -5.00
C PRO A 264 -50.14 -18.14 -3.57
N MET A 265 -51.23 -17.35 -3.45
CA MET A 265 -51.98 -17.18 -2.21
C MET A 265 -52.94 -18.36 -2.00
N ASN A 266 -53.06 -18.85 -0.77
CA ASN A 266 -54.18 -19.73 -0.42
C ASN A 266 -55.47 -18.92 -0.23
N SER A 267 -56.62 -19.57 -0.34
CA SER A 267 -57.97 -18.98 -0.31
C SER A 267 -58.42 -18.40 1.05
N SER A 268 -57.51 -18.17 2.00
CA SER A 268 -57.82 -17.64 3.33
C SER A 268 -56.87 -16.54 3.83
N GLY A 269 -55.98 -16.01 2.97
CA GLY A 269 -55.26 -14.76 3.26
C GLY A 269 -54.30 -14.79 4.46
N GLN A 270 -53.76 -15.95 4.84
CA GLN A 270 -52.68 -16.05 5.82
C GLN A 270 -51.40 -16.62 5.21
N ILE A 271 -50.27 -16.05 5.64
CA ILE A 271 -48.91 -16.50 5.31
C ILE A 271 -48.72 -17.88 5.96
N LYS A 272 -48.55 -18.93 5.15
CA LYS A 272 -48.09 -20.24 5.64
C LYS A 272 -46.69 -20.05 6.24
N ALA A 273 -46.52 -20.37 7.52
CA ALA A 273 -45.22 -20.73 8.05
C ALA A 273 -44.83 -22.05 7.38
N GLU A 274 -43.83 -22.02 6.50
CA GLU A 274 -43.25 -23.25 5.97
C GLU A 274 -42.32 -23.88 7.00
N ASP A 275 -42.55 -25.17 7.16
CA ASP A 275 -41.98 -26.06 8.14
C ASP A 275 -40.45 -26.11 8.11
N GLY A 276 -39.89 -26.37 9.30
CA GLY A 276 -38.48 -26.54 9.52
C GLY A 276 -37.87 -27.63 8.64
N ASN A 277 -37.26 -27.22 7.54
CA ASN A 277 -36.16 -27.94 6.95
C ASN A 277 -34.87 -27.23 7.32
N SER A 278 -34.05 -27.94 8.09
CA SER A 278 -32.69 -27.57 8.46
C SER A 278 -31.83 -27.48 7.19
N TYR A 279 -31.89 -26.35 6.50
CA TYR A 279 -31.01 -26.03 5.39
C TYR A 279 -29.62 -25.79 5.96
N THR A 280 -28.80 -26.85 5.97
CA THR A 280 -27.36 -26.76 6.11
C THR A 280 -26.86 -25.74 5.10
N ASN A 281 -26.46 -24.57 5.60
CA ASN A 281 -25.76 -23.57 4.80
C ASN A 281 -24.62 -24.27 4.08
N SER A 282 -24.71 -24.39 2.75
CA SER A 282 -23.53 -24.66 1.92
C SER A 282 -22.68 -23.39 1.93
N THR A 283 -22.05 -23.13 3.06
CA THR A 283 -20.88 -22.27 3.16
C THR A 283 -19.87 -22.83 2.20
N VAL A 284 -19.43 -22.03 1.22
CA VAL A 284 -18.15 -22.24 0.54
C VAL A 284 -17.16 -22.54 1.66
N GLY A 285 -16.60 -23.75 1.66
CA GLY A 285 -15.80 -24.29 2.74
C GLY A 285 -14.56 -23.43 2.97
N PHE A 286 -14.71 -22.42 3.82
CA PHE A 286 -13.61 -21.90 4.60
C PHE A 286 -13.69 -22.70 5.89
N ASP A 287 -13.02 -23.86 5.89
CA ASP A 287 -12.99 -24.76 7.03
C ASP A 287 -12.77 -23.95 8.31
N SER A 288 -13.70 -24.03 9.25
CA SER A 288 -13.61 -23.35 10.53
C SER A 288 -12.50 -23.99 11.36
N ILE A 289 -11.26 -23.59 11.08
CA ILE A 289 -10.11 -23.93 11.90
C ILE A 289 -10.33 -23.24 13.23
N GLY A 290 -10.62 -24.00 14.28
CA GLY A 290 -10.50 -23.49 15.64
C GLY A 290 -9.05 -23.08 15.88
N LEU A 291 -8.72 -21.82 15.63
CA LEU A 291 -7.38 -21.30 15.90
C LEU A 291 -7.24 -21.18 17.42
N SER A 292 -6.20 -21.79 17.99
CA SER A 292 -5.93 -21.65 19.43
C SER A 292 -5.81 -20.18 19.83
N ASP A 293 -6.34 -19.82 20.99
CA ASP A 293 -6.34 -18.43 21.48
C ASP A 293 -4.95 -17.79 21.49
N GLY A 294 -3.89 -18.58 21.76
CA GLY A 294 -2.51 -18.10 21.71
C GLY A 294 -2.10 -17.63 20.29
N LYS A 295 -2.47 -18.40 19.27
CA LYS A 295 -2.21 -18.03 17.86
C LYS A 295 -2.99 -16.79 17.45
N VAL A 296 -4.24 -16.66 17.90
CA VAL A 296 -5.03 -15.46 17.59
C VAL A 296 -4.44 -14.22 18.26
N LYS A 297 -3.99 -14.32 19.52
CA LYS A 297 -3.29 -13.21 20.20
C LYS A 297 -2.02 -12.80 19.46
N MET A 298 -1.24 -13.78 19.00
CA MET A 298 -0.03 -13.54 18.19
C MET A 298 -0.37 -12.77 16.89
N LEU A 299 -1.40 -13.21 16.15
CA LEU A 299 -1.85 -12.52 14.93
C LEU A 299 -2.40 -11.12 15.20
N CYS A 300 -3.12 -10.93 16.32
CA CYS A 300 -3.57 -9.60 16.73
C CYS A 300 -2.39 -8.68 17.04
N GLY A 301 -1.37 -9.18 17.73
CA GLY A 301 -0.14 -8.43 18.01
C GLY A 301 0.58 -8.05 16.72
N LEU A 302 0.68 -8.97 15.76
CA LEU A 302 1.27 -8.74 14.45
C LEU A 302 0.55 -7.62 13.67
N ILE A 303 -0.78 -7.68 13.58
CA ILE A 303 -1.58 -6.63 12.94
C ILE A 303 -1.41 -5.30 13.67
N THR A 304 -1.43 -5.29 15.01
CA THR A 304 -1.33 -4.06 15.81
C THR A 304 0.01 -3.36 15.61
N VAL A 305 1.12 -4.11 15.68
CA VAL A 305 2.45 -3.55 15.44
C VAL A 305 2.55 -3.07 13.99
N GLY A 306 2.03 -3.86 13.04
CA GLY A 306 2.03 -3.51 11.63
C GLY A 306 1.27 -2.22 11.31
N THR A 307 0.07 -2.04 11.87
CA THR A 307 -0.74 -0.83 11.64
C THR A 307 -0.12 0.41 12.28
N ILE A 308 0.47 0.31 13.46
CA ILE A 308 1.16 1.44 14.10
C ILE A 308 2.32 1.93 13.23
N LEU A 309 3.16 1.02 12.73
CA LEU A 309 4.28 1.36 11.86
C LEU A 309 3.82 2.04 10.56
N ILE A 310 2.76 1.52 9.94
CA ILE A 310 2.17 2.10 8.72
C ILE A 310 1.60 3.49 9.01
N ILE A 311 0.87 3.69 10.11
CA ILE A 311 0.28 4.99 10.44
C ILE A 311 1.35 6.05 10.67
N ILE A 312 2.40 5.74 11.44
CA ILE A 312 3.49 6.70 11.70
C ILE A 312 4.14 7.12 10.38
N ARG A 313 4.45 6.16 9.50
CA ARG A 313 4.96 6.45 8.15
C ARG A 313 3.99 7.30 7.33
N SER A 314 2.72 6.91 7.26
CA SER A 314 1.71 7.62 6.46
C SER A 314 1.52 9.06 6.92
N VAL A 315 1.62 9.33 8.22
CA VAL A 315 1.61 10.70 8.76
C VAL A 315 2.86 11.46 8.34
N TYR A 316 4.05 10.87 8.51
CA TYR A 316 5.31 11.48 8.04
C TYR A 316 5.24 11.84 6.55
N ARG A 317 4.83 10.89 5.71
CA ARG A 317 4.73 11.09 4.25
C ARG A 317 3.70 12.14 3.86
N SER A 318 2.58 12.19 4.57
CA SER A 318 1.57 13.23 4.33
C SER A 318 2.15 14.61 4.62
N VAL A 319 2.87 14.78 5.74
CA VAL A 319 3.49 16.07 6.10
C VAL A 319 4.65 16.41 5.16
N GLU A 320 5.51 15.44 4.81
CA GLU A 320 6.62 15.61 3.88
C GLU A 320 6.15 16.12 2.51
N LEU A 321 5.12 15.50 1.94
CA LEU A 321 4.64 15.85 0.59
C LEU A 321 3.75 17.11 0.59
N LEU A 322 3.08 17.44 1.70
CA LEU A 322 2.32 18.69 1.85
C LEU A 322 3.21 19.93 1.86
N ASP A 323 4.42 19.83 2.43
CA ASP A 323 5.41 20.90 2.41
C ASP A 323 6.10 21.06 1.03
N GLY A 324 5.83 20.15 0.09
CA GLY A 324 6.41 20.14 -1.25
C GLY A 324 7.89 19.77 -1.28
N TRP A 325 8.50 19.85 -2.47
CA TRP A 325 9.88 19.40 -2.73
C TRP A 325 10.96 20.20 -1.99
N THR A 326 10.63 21.42 -1.53
CA THR A 326 11.55 22.31 -0.80
C THR A 326 11.27 22.36 0.71
N GLY A 327 10.37 21.50 1.19
CA GLY A 327 9.99 21.41 2.59
C GLY A 327 11.18 21.11 3.51
N LYS A 328 11.21 21.71 4.70
CA LYS A 328 12.26 21.47 5.71
C LYS A 328 12.37 20.01 6.13
N ILE A 329 11.27 19.27 6.01
CA ILE A 329 11.17 17.85 6.35
C ILE A 329 11.72 16.99 5.20
N ALA A 330 11.38 17.32 3.96
CA ALA A 330 11.88 16.62 2.77
C ALA A 330 13.41 16.71 2.62
N ILE A 331 14.00 17.83 3.05
CA ILE A 331 15.45 18.08 2.97
C ILE A 331 16.24 17.40 4.11
N ASN A 332 15.57 16.75 5.08
CA ASN A 332 16.23 16.15 6.23
C ASN A 332 16.39 14.63 6.07
N GLU A 333 17.56 14.20 5.59
CA GLU A 333 17.85 12.78 5.33
C GLU A 333 17.63 11.86 6.54
N PRO A 334 18.13 12.17 7.77
CA PRO A 334 17.85 11.35 8.95
C PRO A 334 16.37 11.11 9.23
N LEU A 335 15.51 12.11 9.00
CA LEU A 335 14.06 11.95 9.20
C LEU A 335 13.47 10.99 8.16
N PHE A 336 13.86 11.13 6.90
CA PHE A 336 13.46 10.19 5.84
C PHE A 336 13.92 8.75 6.16
N LEU A 337 15.18 8.55 6.56
CA LEU A 337 15.69 7.22 6.89
C LEU A 337 14.99 6.62 8.13
N GLY A 338 14.74 7.42 9.16
CA GLY A 338 14.14 6.96 10.41
C GLY A 338 12.62 6.75 10.33
N MET A 339 11.89 7.72 9.79
CA MET A 339 10.42 7.74 9.79
C MET A 339 9.80 7.07 8.57
N ASP A 340 10.59 6.79 7.53
CA ASP A 340 10.11 6.09 6.35
C ASP A 340 10.75 4.72 6.21
N ALA A 341 12.06 4.68 5.98
CA ALA A 341 12.81 3.46 5.65
C ALA A 341 12.80 2.43 6.79
N LEU A 342 13.20 2.87 7.98
CA LEU A 342 13.35 2.01 9.15
C LEU A 342 12.01 1.42 9.58
N LEU A 343 10.91 2.19 9.52
CA LEU A 343 9.59 1.69 9.92
C LEU A 343 9.10 0.55 9.01
N MET A 344 9.31 0.65 7.70
CA MET A 344 8.94 -0.44 6.78
C MET A 344 9.88 -1.61 6.86
N PHE A 345 11.18 -1.37 7.10
CA PHE A 345 12.10 -2.47 7.36
C PHE A 345 11.70 -3.25 8.62
N LEU A 346 11.34 -2.56 9.71
CA LEU A 346 10.82 -3.17 10.93
C LEU A 346 9.53 -3.96 10.67
N PHE A 347 8.61 -3.42 9.85
CA PHE A 347 7.41 -4.14 9.44
C PHE A 347 7.77 -5.47 8.77
N VAL A 348 8.64 -5.43 7.77
CA VAL A 348 9.08 -6.61 7.02
C VAL A 348 9.77 -7.61 7.94
N LEU A 349 10.63 -7.14 8.84
CA LEU A 349 11.34 -7.98 9.81
C LEU A 349 10.36 -8.70 10.75
N VAL A 350 9.39 -7.97 11.32
CA VAL A 350 8.37 -8.55 12.21
C VAL A 350 7.53 -9.60 11.46
N TYR A 351 7.11 -9.31 10.23
CA TYR A 351 6.37 -10.24 9.38
C TYR A 351 7.19 -11.43 8.88
N SER A 352 8.52 -11.31 8.86
CA SER A 352 9.42 -12.42 8.51
C SER A 352 9.62 -13.37 9.70
N ILE A 353 9.78 -12.82 10.91
CA ILE A 353 9.93 -13.62 12.14
C ILE A 353 8.61 -14.28 12.52
N VAL A 354 7.53 -13.50 12.57
CA VAL A 354 6.18 -13.97 12.92
C VAL A 354 5.36 -14.14 11.64
N HIS A 355 5.81 -15.04 10.77
CA HIS A 355 5.12 -15.26 9.51
C HIS A 355 3.70 -15.81 9.74
N PRO A 356 2.65 -15.27 9.05
CA PRO A 356 1.27 -15.73 9.20
C PRO A 356 1.08 -17.25 8.99
N GLY A 357 1.95 -17.86 8.19
CA GLY A 357 2.00 -19.32 7.99
C GLY A 357 2.17 -20.13 9.28
N LEU A 358 2.84 -19.59 10.31
CA LEU A 358 2.98 -20.24 11.63
C LEU A 358 1.63 -20.46 12.32
N ALA A 359 0.70 -19.52 12.14
CA ALA A 359 -0.63 -19.61 12.74
C ALA A 359 -1.52 -20.61 11.98
N PHE A 360 -1.58 -20.50 10.65
CA PHE A 360 -2.48 -21.28 9.79
C PHE A 360 -1.96 -22.68 9.41
N GLY A 361 -0.66 -22.93 9.57
CA GLY A 361 0.02 -24.17 9.17
C GLY A 361 0.31 -24.25 7.66
N ARG A 362 1.04 -25.29 7.24
CA ARG A 362 1.20 -25.65 5.82
C ARG A 362 -0.11 -26.23 5.30
N ARG A 363 -0.95 -25.43 4.66
CA ARG A 363 -2.16 -25.94 4.00
C ARG A 363 -1.93 -26.05 2.50
N LEU A 364 -2.09 -27.27 1.99
CA LEU A 364 -2.49 -27.48 0.61
C LEU A 364 -4.00 -27.22 0.54
N PHE A 365 -4.36 -26.04 0.04
CA PHE A 365 -5.71 -25.61 -0.34
C PHE A 365 -6.69 -25.32 0.80
#